data_AF-A0A0F3GV41-F1
#
_entry.id   AF-A0A0F3GV41-F1
#
_cell.length_a   1.000
_cell.length_b   1.000
_cell.length_c   1.000
_cell.angle_alpha   90.00
_cell.angle_beta   90.00
_cell.angle_gamma   90.00
#
_symmetry.space_group_name_H-M   'P 1'
#
loop_
_entity.id
_entity.type
_entity.pdbx_description
1 polymer ?
#
loop_
_entity_poly.entity_id
_entity_poly.type
_entity_poly.pdbx_seq_one_letter_code
_entity_poly.pdbx_strand_id
1 'polypeptide(L)'
;MNLAPGDKALFKCGDTWHVETLVITKSGTETNPITYSSYPSGCQDKPVFSGSRAISGWEAHSGNIYVADLTRGSNTGAFPKGINQLFRNGKRLSIGRWPNIDEADNGYSTIDGATDLKTITDNELPVADWTNAVVHIKGMRWYLINREVTGSSGTTLSLAVDTECWYGCKGWGYFINSHMATLDKDGEWFYDSASNKVYIYSAIGKPAEGEIEGSVVVEGDARFMGAIVLGLHLKTHI
;
A
#
# COMPACT_ATOMS: atom_id res chain seq x y z
N MET A 1 -22.37 10.00 18.87
CA MET A 1 -22.77 11.42 18.82
C MET A 1 -24.21 11.49 18.33
N ASN A 2 -25.12 12.17 19.05
CA ASN A 2 -26.53 12.30 18.67
C ASN A 2 -26.76 13.65 18.01
N LEU A 3 -26.38 13.77 16.73
CA LEU A 3 -26.60 14.99 15.95
C LEU A 3 -28.05 15.06 15.45
N ALA A 4 -28.63 16.26 15.46
CA ALA A 4 -29.93 16.61 14.95
C ALA A 4 -29.82 17.55 13.73
N PRO A 5 -30.88 17.69 12.90
CA PRO A 5 -30.90 18.65 11.80
C PRO A 5 -30.53 20.07 12.26
N GLY A 6 -29.56 20.70 11.58
CA GLY A 6 -29.03 22.03 11.89
C GLY A 6 -27.76 22.05 12.76
N ASP A 7 -27.37 20.90 13.33
CA ASP A 7 -26.15 20.81 14.14
C ASP A 7 -24.87 20.98 13.33
N LYS A 8 -23.81 21.41 14.02
CA LYS A 8 -22.46 21.52 13.47
C LYS A 8 -21.48 20.68 14.27
N ALA A 9 -20.74 19.83 13.57
CA ALA A 9 -19.57 19.14 14.11
C ALA A 9 -18.31 19.84 13.58
N LEU A 10 -17.58 20.53 14.46
CA LEU A 10 -16.41 21.31 14.08
C LEU A 10 -15.13 20.67 14.59
N PHE A 11 -14.16 20.52 13.69
CA PHE A 11 -12.85 19.96 13.94
C PHE A 11 -11.81 21.07 14.09
N LYS A 12 -10.95 20.95 15.08
CA LYS A 12 -9.97 22.00 15.39
C LYS A 12 -8.92 22.10 14.28
N CYS A 13 -8.60 23.32 13.87
CA CYS A 13 -7.56 23.62 12.89
C CYS A 13 -6.20 23.09 13.39
N GLY A 14 -5.44 22.43 12.51
CA GLY A 14 -4.15 21.80 12.79
C GLY A 14 -4.21 20.46 13.53
N ASP A 15 -5.38 20.00 13.97
CA ASP A 15 -5.50 18.68 14.60
C ASP A 15 -5.51 17.57 13.54
N THR A 16 -4.86 16.45 13.88
CA THR A 16 -4.87 15.22 13.06
C THR A 16 -5.43 14.06 13.89
N TRP A 17 -6.45 13.40 13.35
CA TRP A 17 -7.03 12.18 13.94
C TRP A 17 -6.47 10.97 13.21
N HIS A 18 -5.69 10.16 13.93
CA HIS A 18 -5.00 8.99 13.37
C HIS A 18 -5.80 7.71 13.60
N VAL A 19 -6.27 7.11 12.51
CA VAL A 19 -6.98 5.82 12.48
C VAL A 19 -8.29 5.86 13.28
N GLU A 20 -8.83 7.06 13.48
CA GLU A 20 -10.16 7.24 14.02
C GLU A 20 -11.14 7.41 12.87
N THR A 21 -12.13 6.51 12.80
CA THR A 21 -13.16 6.57 11.77
C THR A 21 -14.26 7.54 12.19
N LEU A 22 -14.52 8.54 11.35
CA LEU A 22 -15.73 9.34 11.47
C LEU A 22 -16.92 8.56 10.93
N VAL A 23 -17.73 7.99 11.84
CA VAL A 23 -18.94 7.24 11.48
C VAL A 23 -20.15 8.16 11.52
N ILE A 24 -20.69 8.47 10.34
CA ILE A 24 -21.87 9.34 10.20
C ILE A 24 -23.13 8.48 10.21
N THR A 25 -23.91 8.58 11.28
CA THR A 25 -25.13 7.77 11.52
C THR A 25 -26.42 8.57 11.58
N LYS A 26 -26.33 9.91 11.46
CA LYS A 26 -27.45 10.84 11.55
C LYS A 26 -27.51 11.70 10.30
N SER A 27 -28.73 12.07 9.90
CA SER A 27 -29.01 12.90 8.74
C SER A 27 -29.68 14.20 9.16
N GLY A 28 -29.33 15.29 8.47
CA GLY A 28 -30.10 16.53 8.55
C GLY A 28 -31.33 16.49 7.63
N THR A 29 -31.95 17.65 7.44
CA THR A 29 -32.94 17.89 6.39
C THR A 29 -32.37 18.82 5.33
N GLU A 30 -33.06 18.97 4.20
CA GLU A 30 -32.68 19.95 3.17
C GLU A 30 -32.58 21.37 3.73
N THR A 31 -33.53 21.77 4.58
CA THR A 31 -33.56 23.11 5.20
C THR A 31 -32.65 23.24 6.42
N ASN A 32 -32.28 22.12 7.06
CA ASN A 32 -31.42 22.09 8.25
C ASN A 32 -30.37 20.97 8.13
N PRO A 33 -29.35 21.15 7.29
CA PRO A 33 -28.30 20.15 7.13
C PRO A 33 -27.44 20.04 8.39
N ILE A 34 -26.91 18.83 8.66
CA ILE A 34 -25.81 18.67 9.62
C ILE A 34 -24.52 19.05 8.89
N THR A 35 -23.77 20.00 9.45
CA THR A 35 -22.53 20.50 8.82
C THR A 35 -21.29 20.02 9.54
N TYR A 36 -20.36 19.44 8.79
CA TYR A 36 -19.03 19.08 9.27
C TYR A 36 -18.02 20.10 8.71
N SER A 37 -17.24 20.74 9.58
CA SER A 37 -16.27 21.75 9.13
C SER A 37 -15.11 21.91 10.12
N SER A 38 -14.29 22.93 9.91
CA SER A 38 -13.15 23.28 10.76
C SER A 38 -13.42 24.54 11.59
N TYR A 39 -12.72 24.70 12.72
CA TYR A 39 -12.69 25.94 13.50
C TYR A 39 -11.25 26.33 13.89
N PRO A 40 -10.90 27.62 13.97
CA PRO A 40 -11.77 28.79 13.75
C PRO A 40 -12.05 29.07 12.26
N SER A 41 -12.91 30.05 11.99
CA SER A 41 -13.17 30.55 10.62
C SER A 41 -11.87 31.00 9.96
N GLY A 42 -11.72 30.73 8.66
CA GLY A 42 -10.49 31.05 7.92
C GLY A 42 -9.31 30.10 8.16
N CYS A 43 -9.55 28.93 8.77
CA CYS A 43 -8.55 27.88 8.98
C CYS A 43 -7.79 27.54 7.69
N GLN A 44 -6.48 27.80 7.70
CA GLN A 44 -5.57 27.47 6.59
C GLN A 44 -5.01 26.06 6.73
N ASP A 45 -4.71 25.64 7.96
CA ASP A 45 -4.20 24.31 8.29
C ASP A 45 -5.34 23.36 8.64
N LYS A 46 -6.01 22.85 7.61
CA LYS A 46 -7.26 22.11 7.78
C LYS A 46 -7.05 20.83 8.62
N PRO A 47 -8.03 20.49 9.47
CA PRO A 47 -8.03 19.24 10.21
C PRO A 47 -7.87 18.03 9.28
N VAL A 48 -7.06 17.05 9.69
CA VAL A 48 -6.74 15.85 8.89
C VAL A 48 -7.28 14.60 9.55
N PHE A 49 -8.05 13.81 8.80
CA PHE A 49 -8.35 12.42 9.15
C PHE A 49 -7.36 11.53 8.43
N SER A 50 -6.40 11.01 9.19
CA SER A 50 -5.33 10.18 8.65
C SER A 50 -5.63 8.70 8.88
N GLY A 51 -5.55 7.90 7.83
CA GLY A 51 -5.59 6.44 7.92
C GLY A 51 -4.24 5.81 8.27
N SER A 52 -3.21 6.62 8.54
CA SER A 52 -1.85 6.17 8.82
C SER A 52 -1.39 6.47 10.25
N ARG A 53 -0.36 5.75 10.68
CA ARG A 53 0.36 5.97 11.94
C ARG A 53 1.85 6.00 11.67
N ALA A 54 2.56 6.81 12.44
CA ALA A 54 4.02 6.76 12.51
C ALA A 54 4.50 5.33 12.80
N ILE A 55 5.49 4.89 12.02
CA ILE A 55 6.25 3.66 12.26
C ILE A 55 7.54 4.06 12.97
N SER A 56 7.79 3.43 14.10
CA SER A 56 8.93 3.66 14.98
C SER A 56 9.91 2.50 14.98
N GLY A 57 11.10 2.70 15.56
CA GLY A 57 12.04 1.61 15.78
C GLY A 57 12.74 1.14 14.51
N TRP A 58 13.07 2.07 13.63
CA TRP A 58 13.86 1.79 12.43
C TRP A 58 15.29 1.40 12.80
N GLU A 59 15.76 0.30 12.22
CA GLU A 59 17.09 -0.27 12.40
C GLU A 59 17.75 -0.50 11.03
N ALA A 60 19.09 -0.51 10.99
CA ALA A 60 19.81 -0.86 9.77
C ALA A 60 19.63 -2.36 9.47
N HIS A 61 19.36 -2.70 8.21
CA HIS A 61 19.27 -4.09 7.76
C HIS A 61 20.49 -4.47 6.92
N SER A 62 20.65 -3.84 5.74
CA SER A 62 21.79 -4.05 4.85
C SER A 62 21.90 -2.89 3.85
N GLY A 63 23.12 -2.39 3.61
CA GLY A 63 23.32 -1.25 2.70
C GLY A 63 22.46 -0.03 3.09
N ASN A 64 21.65 0.46 2.15
CA ASN A 64 20.70 1.55 2.35
C ASN A 64 19.29 1.09 2.76
N ILE A 65 19.14 -0.19 3.14
CA ILE A 65 17.87 -0.77 3.56
C ILE A 65 17.76 -0.71 5.08
N TYR A 66 16.64 -0.16 5.54
CA TYR A 66 16.26 -0.07 6.94
C TYR A 66 14.99 -0.88 7.18
N VAL A 67 14.85 -1.41 8.38
CA VAL A 67 13.73 -2.27 8.77
C VAL A 67 13.07 -1.75 10.05
N ALA A 68 11.75 -1.86 10.12
CA ALA A 68 10.98 -1.68 11.33
C ALA A 68 10.09 -2.91 11.58
N ASP A 69 10.07 -3.38 12.83
CA ASP A 69 9.20 -4.46 13.28
C ASP A 69 7.89 -3.89 13.82
N LEU A 70 6.78 -4.18 13.13
CA LEU A 70 5.46 -3.63 13.48
C LEU A 70 4.86 -4.26 14.74
N THR A 71 5.51 -5.27 15.32
CA THR A 71 5.05 -5.95 16.54
C THR A 71 5.72 -5.43 17.81
N ARG A 72 6.75 -4.58 17.69
CA ARG A 72 7.61 -4.14 18.81
C ARG A 72 7.46 -2.66 19.15
N GLY A 73 7.81 -2.32 20.39
CA GLY A 73 7.90 -0.93 20.85
C GLY A 73 6.58 -0.16 20.68
N SER A 74 6.66 1.07 20.19
CA SER A 74 5.47 1.89 19.96
C SER A 74 4.60 1.41 18.80
N ASN A 75 5.05 0.41 18.02
CA ASN A 75 4.26 -0.20 16.95
C ASN A 75 3.32 -1.29 17.47
N THR A 76 3.54 -1.84 18.67
CA THR A 76 2.77 -2.98 19.20
C THR A 76 1.27 -2.68 19.20
N GLY A 77 0.51 -3.46 18.43
CA GLY A 77 -0.95 -3.33 18.29
C GLY A 77 -1.41 -2.19 17.37
N ALA A 78 -0.51 -1.37 16.82
CA ALA A 78 -0.85 -0.25 15.95
C ALA A 78 -1.26 -0.69 14.53
N PHE A 79 -0.77 -1.85 14.08
CA PHE A 79 -0.99 -2.37 12.72
C PHE A 79 -1.60 -3.79 12.76
N PRO A 80 -2.82 -3.95 13.30
CA PRO A 80 -3.40 -5.27 13.60
C PRO A 80 -3.58 -6.18 12.39
N LYS A 81 -3.64 -5.63 11.16
CA LYS A 81 -3.69 -6.39 9.91
C LYS A 81 -2.60 -5.96 8.91
N GLY A 82 -1.52 -5.37 9.42
CA GLY A 82 -0.42 -4.86 8.60
C GLY A 82 -0.73 -3.56 7.87
N ILE A 83 0.06 -3.29 6.84
CA ILE A 83 0.05 -2.06 6.04
C ILE A 83 -0.07 -2.35 4.55
N ASN A 84 -0.56 -1.39 3.77
CA ASN A 84 -0.60 -1.48 2.30
C ASN A 84 -0.13 -0.20 1.58
N GLN A 85 0.19 0.85 2.34
CA GLN A 85 0.75 2.11 1.87
C GLN A 85 1.76 2.60 2.91
N LEU A 86 2.82 3.24 2.42
CA LEU A 86 3.85 3.88 3.23
C LEU A 86 3.99 5.33 2.77
N PHE A 87 4.28 6.22 3.71
CA PHE A 87 4.37 7.65 3.47
C PHE A 87 5.63 8.21 4.14
N ARG A 88 6.25 9.19 3.50
CA ARG A 88 7.31 10.03 4.07
C ARG A 88 6.90 11.48 3.92
N ASN A 89 6.82 12.22 5.02
CA ASN A 89 6.40 13.63 5.02
C ASN A 89 5.08 13.88 4.27
N GLY A 90 4.07 13.03 4.50
CA GLY A 90 2.75 13.12 3.87
C GLY A 90 2.68 12.70 2.40
N LYS A 91 3.80 12.31 1.77
CA LYS A 91 3.84 11.82 0.39
C LYS A 91 3.90 10.30 0.36
N ARG A 92 3.05 9.68 -0.45
CA ARG A 92 3.03 8.23 -0.65
C ARG A 92 4.34 7.79 -1.31
N LEU A 93 4.94 6.74 -0.75
CA LEU A 93 6.11 6.07 -1.26
C LEU A 93 5.74 4.91 -2.20
N SER A 94 6.60 4.65 -3.19
CA SER A 94 6.43 3.57 -4.17
C SER A 94 6.81 2.23 -3.58
N ILE A 95 6.02 1.19 -3.85
CA ILE A 95 6.47 -0.17 -3.55
C ILE A 95 7.69 -0.48 -4.43
N GLY A 96 8.72 -1.10 -3.86
CA GLY A 96 9.91 -1.48 -4.61
C GLY A 96 9.55 -2.43 -5.74
N ARG A 97 10.10 -2.20 -6.92
CA ARG A 97 9.78 -3.01 -8.10
C ARG A 97 10.99 -3.26 -9.00
N TRP A 98 10.95 -4.40 -9.68
CA TRP A 98 11.85 -4.65 -10.82
C TRP A 98 11.04 -5.01 -12.07
N PRO A 99 11.33 -4.42 -13.23
CA PRO A 99 12.18 -3.25 -13.43
C PRO A 99 11.61 -1.99 -12.76
N ASN A 100 12.46 -0.99 -12.54
CA ASN A 100 12.05 0.31 -12.01
C ASN A 100 11.15 1.06 -13.00
N ILE A 101 10.24 1.89 -12.50
CA ILE A 101 9.21 2.54 -13.35
C ILE A 101 9.79 3.46 -14.44
N ASP A 102 10.97 4.01 -14.21
CA ASP A 102 11.75 4.90 -15.07
C ASP A 102 12.75 4.15 -15.98
N GLU A 103 12.80 2.82 -15.89
CA GLU A 103 13.55 1.98 -16.84
C GLU A 103 12.74 1.74 -18.13
N ALA A 104 13.36 1.01 -19.08
CA ALA A 104 12.77 0.72 -20.38
C ALA A 104 11.35 0.15 -20.29
N ASP A 105 10.56 0.42 -21.34
CA ASP A 105 9.15 0.02 -21.43
C ASP A 105 8.26 0.47 -20.25
N ASN A 106 8.63 1.55 -19.56
CA ASN A 106 7.97 2.07 -18.35
C ASN A 106 8.02 1.06 -17.18
N GLY A 107 9.17 0.41 -17.02
CA GLY A 107 9.45 -0.55 -15.96
C GLY A 107 8.86 -1.94 -16.16
N TYR A 108 8.65 -2.35 -17.41
CA TYR A 108 8.24 -3.72 -17.73
C TYR A 108 9.41 -4.47 -18.34
N SER A 109 9.65 -5.70 -17.88
CA SER A 109 10.45 -6.67 -18.62
C SER A 109 9.53 -7.53 -19.50
N THR A 110 10.10 -8.31 -20.43
CA THR A 110 9.34 -9.11 -21.40
C THR A 110 9.54 -10.60 -21.14
N ILE A 111 8.45 -11.36 -21.11
CA ILE A 111 8.51 -12.82 -20.94
C ILE A 111 9.05 -13.47 -22.22
N ASP A 112 10.21 -14.13 -22.12
CA ASP A 112 10.86 -14.86 -23.22
C ASP A 112 10.25 -16.25 -23.46
N GLY A 113 9.78 -16.87 -22.38
CA GLY A 113 9.25 -18.23 -22.38
C GLY A 113 8.26 -18.48 -21.25
N ALA A 114 7.33 -19.41 -21.49
CA ALA A 114 6.40 -19.94 -20.49
C ALA A 114 6.10 -21.39 -20.89
N THR A 115 6.93 -22.32 -20.40
CA THR A 115 6.89 -23.73 -20.83
C THR A 115 5.65 -24.46 -20.35
N ASP A 116 5.04 -23.99 -19.27
CA ASP A 116 3.74 -24.43 -18.77
C ASP A 116 2.94 -23.23 -18.24
N LEU A 117 1.76 -23.49 -17.68
CA LEU A 117 0.86 -22.45 -17.20
C LEU A 117 1.35 -21.78 -15.91
N LYS A 118 2.33 -22.32 -15.20
CA LYS A 118 2.81 -21.86 -13.89
C LYS A 118 4.27 -21.41 -13.91
N THR A 119 4.86 -21.25 -15.09
CA THR A 119 6.25 -20.85 -15.25
C THR A 119 6.36 -19.68 -16.21
N ILE A 120 7.26 -18.77 -15.91
CA ILE A 120 7.73 -17.74 -16.85
C ILE A 120 9.26 -17.71 -16.81
N THR A 121 9.87 -17.46 -17.96
CA THR A 121 11.32 -17.31 -18.13
C THR A 121 11.61 -15.99 -18.81
N ASP A 122 12.61 -15.29 -18.32
CA ASP A 122 13.09 -14.00 -18.83
C ASP A 122 14.61 -13.94 -18.64
N ASN A 123 15.38 -13.85 -19.72
CA ASN A 123 16.84 -13.88 -19.64
C ASN A 123 17.44 -12.62 -18.98
N GLU A 124 16.69 -11.54 -18.91
CA GLU A 124 17.03 -10.30 -18.23
C GLU A 124 16.68 -10.32 -16.73
N LEU A 125 16.00 -11.36 -16.23
CA LEU A 125 15.68 -11.52 -14.81
C LEU A 125 16.96 -11.47 -13.94
N PRO A 126 17.05 -10.57 -12.94
CA PRO A 126 18.21 -10.47 -12.08
C PRO A 126 18.39 -11.72 -11.24
N VAL A 127 19.66 -12.04 -10.95
CA VAL A 127 20.03 -13.15 -10.07
C VAL A 127 19.63 -12.81 -8.64
N ALA A 128 18.51 -13.37 -8.21
CA ALA A 128 18.01 -13.33 -6.84
C ALA A 128 17.12 -14.56 -6.59
N ASP A 129 16.88 -14.88 -5.32
CA ASP A 129 15.74 -15.73 -4.97
C ASP A 129 14.49 -14.86 -4.93
N TRP A 130 13.55 -15.10 -5.85
CA TRP A 130 12.30 -14.36 -5.97
C TRP A 130 11.14 -14.99 -5.21
N THR A 131 11.39 -16.01 -4.38
CA THR A 131 10.33 -16.68 -3.61
C THR A 131 9.57 -15.70 -2.71
N ASN A 132 8.24 -15.80 -2.69
CA ASN A 132 7.28 -14.89 -2.02
C ASN A 132 7.16 -13.50 -2.65
N ALA A 133 7.86 -13.21 -3.76
CA ALA A 133 7.60 -12.01 -4.54
C ALA A 133 6.24 -12.12 -5.27
N VAL A 134 5.73 -10.98 -5.75
CA VAL A 134 4.54 -10.95 -6.61
C VAL A 134 4.94 -10.48 -8.00
N VAL A 135 4.67 -11.32 -8.99
CA VAL A 135 4.78 -10.99 -10.40
C VAL A 135 3.45 -10.42 -10.89
N HIS A 136 3.52 -9.33 -11.63
CA HIS A 136 2.41 -8.66 -12.29
C HIS A 136 2.53 -8.79 -13.79
N ILE A 137 1.73 -9.66 -14.41
CA ILE A 137 1.80 -10.02 -15.82
C ILE A 137 0.70 -9.30 -16.60
N LYS A 138 1.03 -8.71 -17.75
CA LYS A 138 0.03 -8.31 -18.76
C LYS A 138 -0.58 -9.57 -19.39
N GLY A 139 -1.68 -10.06 -18.84
CA GLY A 139 -2.33 -11.26 -19.39
C GLY A 139 -3.05 -11.03 -20.72
N MET A 140 -3.48 -9.79 -20.96
CA MET A 140 -4.06 -9.30 -22.22
C MET A 140 -4.04 -7.76 -22.21
N ARG A 141 -4.43 -7.11 -23.32
CA ARG A 141 -4.28 -5.64 -23.49
C ARG A 141 -4.94 -4.77 -22.42
N TRP A 142 -5.94 -5.29 -21.70
CA TRP A 142 -6.77 -4.52 -20.77
C TRP A 142 -6.79 -5.06 -19.33
N TYR A 143 -5.93 -6.01 -18.96
CA TYR A 143 -5.78 -6.42 -17.56
C TYR A 143 -4.37 -6.87 -17.18
N LEU A 144 -4.09 -6.74 -15.88
CA LEU A 144 -2.90 -7.25 -15.22
C LEU A 144 -3.31 -8.38 -14.28
N ILE A 145 -2.43 -9.36 -14.18
CA ILE A 145 -2.60 -10.57 -13.38
C ILE A 145 -1.51 -10.61 -12.33
N ASN A 146 -1.88 -10.90 -11.08
CA ASN A 146 -0.93 -11.03 -9.98
C ASN A 146 -0.68 -12.51 -9.70
N ARG A 147 0.58 -12.91 -9.59
CA ARG A 147 1.01 -14.27 -9.29
C ARG A 147 2.11 -14.25 -8.25
N GLU A 148 1.88 -14.94 -7.14
CA GLU A 148 2.91 -15.18 -6.14
C GLU A 148 3.94 -16.15 -6.71
N VAL A 149 5.21 -15.84 -6.50
CA VAL A 149 6.35 -16.68 -6.88
C VAL A 149 6.58 -17.70 -5.78
N THR A 150 6.51 -18.99 -6.13
CA THR A 150 6.75 -20.11 -5.21
C THR A 150 8.17 -20.64 -5.27
N GLY A 151 8.94 -20.22 -6.28
CA GLY A 151 10.35 -20.58 -6.43
C GLY A 151 10.97 -19.89 -7.64
N SER A 152 12.29 -19.82 -7.65
CA SER A 152 13.07 -19.29 -8.77
C SER A 152 14.28 -20.17 -9.05
N SER A 153 14.63 -20.35 -10.33
CA SER A 153 15.79 -21.13 -10.76
C SER A 153 16.38 -20.50 -12.02
N GLY A 154 17.57 -19.90 -11.87
CA GLY A 154 18.18 -19.10 -12.92
C GLY A 154 17.25 -17.96 -13.34
N THR A 155 16.84 -17.97 -14.60
CA THR A 155 15.97 -16.96 -15.23
C THR A 155 14.49 -17.38 -15.24
N THR A 156 14.12 -18.47 -14.55
CA THR A 156 12.76 -19.02 -14.53
C THR A 156 12.11 -18.84 -13.17
N LEU A 157 10.88 -18.32 -13.17
CA LEU A 157 10.02 -18.20 -11.99
C LEU A 157 8.93 -19.28 -12.01
N SER A 158 8.69 -19.91 -10.87
CA SER A 158 7.54 -20.79 -10.61
C SER A 158 6.46 -20.01 -9.86
N LEU A 159 5.20 -20.19 -10.27
CA LEU A 159 4.07 -19.39 -9.82
C LEU A 159 3.02 -20.25 -9.11
N ALA A 160 2.38 -19.69 -8.08
CA ALA A 160 1.43 -20.42 -7.24
C ALA A 160 0.20 -20.91 -8.03
N VAL A 161 -0.29 -20.09 -8.95
CA VAL A 161 -1.48 -20.35 -9.77
C VAL A 161 -1.22 -20.05 -11.24
N ASP A 162 -2.04 -20.62 -12.11
CA ASP A 162 -1.88 -20.53 -13.57
C ASP A 162 -1.85 -19.08 -14.03
N THR A 163 -0.94 -18.72 -14.93
CA THR A 163 -0.74 -17.36 -15.45
C THR A 163 -1.96 -16.81 -16.18
N GLU A 164 -2.84 -17.66 -16.74
CA GLU A 164 -4.08 -17.27 -17.44
C GLU A 164 -3.87 -16.25 -18.58
N CYS A 165 -2.66 -16.16 -19.17
CA CYS A 165 -2.41 -15.25 -20.28
C CYS A 165 -3.21 -15.67 -21.53
N TRP A 166 -3.83 -14.68 -22.17
CA TRP A 166 -4.60 -14.90 -23.39
C TRP A 166 -3.65 -15.26 -24.56
N TYR A 167 -3.82 -16.45 -25.13
CA TYR A 167 -2.94 -17.03 -26.16
C TYR A 167 -1.46 -17.23 -25.73
N GLY A 168 -1.21 -17.39 -24.42
CA GLY A 168 0.13 -17.64 -23.86
C GLY A 168 0.85 -16.37 -23.40
N CYS A 169 1.82 -16.51 -22.50
CA CYS A 169 2.48 -15.38 -21.84
C CYS A 169 3.70 -14.82 -22.59
N LYS A 170 4.28 -15.57 -23.53
CA LYS A 170 5.48 -15.12 -24.25
C LYS A 170 5.23 -13.80 -24.99
N GLY A 171 6.14 -12.84 -24.81
CA GLY A 171 6.07 -11.50 -25.39
C GLY A 171 5.19 -10.53 -24.61
N TRP A 172 4.51 -10.96 -23.55
CA TRP A 172 3.82 -10.04 -22.65
C TRP A 172 4.79 -9.44 -21.63
N GLY A 173 4.52 -8.17 -21.31
CA GLY A 173 5.31 -7.46 -20.30
C GLY A 173 4.91 -7.84 -18.88
N TYR A 174 5.86 -7.85 -17.95
CA TYR A 174 5.62 -8.05 -16.54
C TYR A 174 6.54 -7.18 -15.66
N PHE A 175 6.24 -7.11 -14.37
CA PHE A 175 7.16 -6.60 -13.35
C PHE A 175 6.99 -7.39 -12.05
N ILE A 176 7.94 -7.28 -11.13
CA ILE A 176 7.97 -7.93 -9.84
C ILE A 176 7.92 -6.87 -8.74
N ASN A 177 7.21 -7.11 -7.65
CA ASN A 177 7.27 -6.29 -6.45
C ASN A 177 7.16 -7.16 -5.17
N SER A 178 6.98 -6.48 -4.03
CA SER A 178 6.71 -7.11 -2.73
C SER A 178 7.86 -8.02 -2.26
N HIS A 179 9.11 -7.64 -2.55
CA HIS A 179 10.27 -8.46 -2.24
C HIS A 179 11.49 -7.60 -1.89
N MET A 180 12.39 -8.11 -1.06
CA MET A 180 13.61 -7.38 -0.66
C MET A 180 14.50 -7.05 -1.86
N ALA A 181 14.59 -7.96 -2.82
CA ALA A 181 15.44 -7.80 -4.01
C ALA A 181 14.97 -6.69 -4.95
N THR A 182 13.78 -6.09 -4.74
CA THR A 182 13.30 -4.95 -5.54
C THR A 182 13.59 -3.60 -4.91
N LEU A 183 14.33 -3.54 -3.79
CA LEU A 183 14.66 -2.29 -3.11
C LEU A 183 15.99 -1.73 -3.62
N ASP A 184 15.95 -0.77 -4.55
CA ASP A 184 17.16 -0.17 -5.12
C ASP A 184 17.15 1.37 -5.26
N LYS A 185 15.98 2.02 -5.09
CA LYS A 185 15.82 3.49 -5.15
C LYS A 185 15.29 4.10 -3.85
N ASP A 186 15.63 5.37 -3.63
CA ASP A 186 15.16 6.10 -2.45
C ASP A 186 13.63 6.10 -2.34
N GLY A 187 13.15 5.71 -1.15
CA GLY A 187 11.74 5.65 -0.83
C GLY A 187 11.05 4.36 -1.28
N GLU A 188 11.73 3.45 -1.97
CA GLU A 188 11.16 2.14 -2.25
C GLU A 188 11.01 1.33 -0.97
N TRP A 189 9.90 0.60 -0.85
CA TRP A 189 9.61 -0.20 0.33
C TRP A 189 8.89 -1.49 -0.01
N PHE A 190 8.93 -2.44 0.91
CA PHE A 190 8.01 -3.58 0.91
C PHE A 190 7.64 -3.98 2.34
N TYR A 191 6.53 -4.71 2.47
CA TYR A 191 6.05 -5.25 3.74
C TYR A 191 6.11 -6.77 3.70
N ASP A 192 6.88 -7.36 4.61
CA ASP A 192 6.90 -8.79 4.88
C ASP A 192 5.79 -9.11 5.88
N SER A 193 4.68 -9.63 5.37
CA SER A 193 3.51 -10.00 6.18
C SER A 193 3.74 -11.22 7.06
N ALA A 194 4.69 -12.10 6.72
CA ALA A 194 5.00 -13.28 7.52
C ALA A 194 5.71 -12.90 8.81
N SER A 195 6.64 -11.93 8.74
CA SER A 195 7.37 -11.43 9.91
C SER A 195 6.82 -10.13 10.49
N ASN A 196 5.79 -9.53 9.88
CA ASN A 196 5.22 -8.22 10.23
C ASN A 196 6.30 -7.11 10.25
N LYS A 197 7.17 -7.09 9.24
CA LYS A 197 8.27 -6.13 9.11
C LYS A 197 8.13 -5.30 7.85
N VAL A 198 8.44 -4.01 7.97
CA VAL A 198 8.50 -3.08 6.85
C VAL A 198 9.96 -2.79 6.56
N TYR A 199 10.34 -2.88 5.29
CA TYR A 199 11.66 -2.55 4.81
C TYR A 199 11.57 -1.35 3.87
N ILE A 200 12.51 -0.43 3.98
CA ILE A 200 12.60 0.77 3.14
C ILE A 200 14.04 0.98 2.69
N TYR A 201 14.22 1.30 1.41
CA TYR A 201 15.47 1.84 0.89
C TYR A 201 15.49 3.35 1.14
N SER A 202 16.54 3.84 1.80
CA SER A 202 16.70 5.25 2.12
C SER A 202 18.10 5.73 1.80
N ALA A 203 18.23 6.56 0.76
CA ALA A 203 19.51 7.15 0.36
C ALA A 203 19.98 8.25 1.33
N ILE A 204 19.06 8.77 2.14
CA ILE A 204 19.32 9.84 3.13
C ILE A 204 19.65 9.29 4.53
N GLY A 205 19.83 7.97 4.65
CA GLY A 205 20.13 7.30 5.90
C GLY A 205 18.89 6.82 6.65
N LYS A 206 19.09 6.43 7.90
CA LYS A 206 18.04 5.84 8.75
C LYS A 206 16.89 6.82 8.93
N PRO A 207 15.63 6.39 8.72
CA PRO A 207 14.48 7.26 8.98
C PRO A 207 14.44 7.73 10.43
N ALA A 208 14.09 9.00 10.64
CA ALA A 208 13.86 9.55 11.97
C ALA A 208 12.53 9.02 12.55
N GLU A 209 12.43 9.03 13.89
CA GLU A 209 11.20 8.66 14.56
C GLU A 209 10.05 9.59 14.13
N GLY A 210 8.95 9.00 13.68
CA GLY A 210 7.79 9.74 13.17
C GLY A 210 7.89 10.24 11.72
N GLU A 211 9.02 10.05 11.04
CA GLU A 211 9.20 10.49 9.64
C GLU A 211 8.37 9.64 8.66
N ILE A 212 8.31 8.34 8.94
CA ILE A 212 7.62 7.36 8.11
C ILE A 212 6.30 6.99 8.75
N GLU A 213 5.22 7.02 7.97
CA GLU A 213 3.92 6.53 8.38
C GLU A 213 3.47 5.36 7.51
N GLY A 214 2.86 4.35 8.13
CA GLY A 214 2.19 3.25 7.46
C GLY A 214 0.68 3.41 7.52
N SER A 215 -0.04 3.06 6.45
CA SER A 215 -1.49 2.91 6.51
C SER A 215 -1.86 1.81 7.51
N VAL A 216 -2.91 2.02 8.28
CA VAL A 216 -3.42 1.00 9.21
C VAL A 216 -4.60 0.30 8.60
N VAL A 217 -4.42 -0.98 8.27
CA VAL A 217 -5.52 -1.83 7.81
C VAL A 217 -6.33 -2.29 9.03
N VAL A 218 -7.54 -1.75 9.17
CA VAL A 218 -8.45 -2.05 10.29
C VAL A 218 -9.47 -3.14 9.95
N GLU A 219 -9.88 -3.22 8.69
CA GLU A 219 -10.95 -4.11 8.21
C GLU A 219 -10.45 -4.88 6.98
N GLY A 220 -10.83 -6.17 6.88
CA GLY A 220 -10.58 -6.97 5.67
C GLY A 220 -11.72 -6.87 4.64
N ASP A 221 -12.79 -6.15 4.98
CA ASP A 221 -13.94 -5.95 4.12
C ASP A 221 -13.71 -4.75 3.21
N ALA A 222 -13.51 -5.03 1.92
CA ALA A 222 -13.31 -4.01 0.88
C ALA A 222 -14.49 -3.03 0.72
N ARG A 223 -15.64 -3.30 1.35
CA ARG A 223 -16.84 -2.45 1.30
C ARG A 223 -16.83 -1.29 2.28
N PHE A 224 -15.83 -1.22 3.18
CA PHE A 224 -15.69 -0.19 4.23
C PHE A 224 -14.25 0.35 4.29
N MET A 225 -13.76 0.86 3.16
CA MET A 225 -12.42 1.44 3.07
C MET A 225 -12.48 2.97 3.20
N GLY A 226 -11.80 3.54 4.20
CA GLY A 226 -11.60 4.99 4.33
C GLY A 226 -11.80 5.54 5.75
N ALA A 227 -11.28 6.75 5.99
CA ALA A 227 -11.36 7.42 7.29
C ALA A 227 -12.76 8.03 7.59
N ILE A 228 -13.62 8.14 6.57
CA ILE A 228 -14.99 8.62 6.69
C ILE A 228 -15.92 7.55 6.14
N VAL A 229 -16.85 7.08 6.98
CA VAL A 229 -17.87 6.11 6.58
C VAL A 229 -19.24 6.77 6.67
N LEU A 230 -19.87 6.91 5.50
CA LEU A 230 -21.29 7.25 5.40
C LEU A 230 -22.10 5.99 5.69
N GLY A 231 -23.00 6.04 6.68
CA GLY A 231 -23.66 4.86 7.24
C GLY A 231 -24.33 3.91 6.24
N LEU A 232 -24.67 2.70 6.71
CA LEU A 232 -25.28 1.60 5.93
C LEU A 232 -26.49 2.02 5.07
N HIS A 233 -27.21 3.07 5.46
CA HIS A 233 -28.40 3.60 4.77
C HIS A 233 -28.10 4.26 3.41
N LEU A 234 -26.86 4.70 3.12
CA LEU A 234 -26.55 5.21 1.78
C LEU A 234 -26.53 4.08 0.73
N LYS A 235 -26.24 2.83 1.13
CA LYS A 235 -26.25 1.65 0.25
C LYS A 235 -27.66 1.13 -0.07
N THR A 236 -28.70 1.58 0.63
CA THR A 236 -30.09 1.24 0.29
C THR A 236 -30.73 2.24 -0.69
N HIS A 237 -30.01 3.32 -1.04
CA HIS A 237 -30.49 4.40 -1.89
C HIS A 237 -29.55 4.77 -3.05
N ILE A 238 -28.52 3.95 -3.32
CA ILE A 238 -27.68 3.94 -4.53
C ILE A 238 -27.85 2.56 -5.16
#